data_AF-A0A147A4K2-F1
#
_entry.id   AF-A0A147A4K2-F1
#
_cell.length_a   1.000
_cell.length_b   1.000
_cell.length_c   1.000
_cell.angle_alpha   90.00
_cell.angle_beta   90.00
_cell.angle_gamma   90.00
#
_symmetry.space_group_name_H-M   'P 1'
#
loop_
_entity.id
_entity.type
_entity.pdbx_description
1 polymer ?
#
loop_
_entity_poly.entity_id
_entity_poly.type
_entity_poly.pdbx_seq_one_letter_code
_entity_poly.pdbx_strand_id
1 'polypeptide(L)'
;MSPLKDLLVGRLMPEKCYEELFVRFHLHAPCLKFVLNKIVGFWIILDSFLAQVPQLLKILWTGSAEGLSLTSFLLHLYALSCPVVYAAALNFPFFAWAERLFTLAQTATIIFLILHYRHETLKGVLLLSGYGGVMFLLGSYAAVAVVEVMHTSTVAAFILSKVVQTVTNYRDGHTGQLSTLSVLLSLGGSLGVAIVSVQENGGSFTTLSHILSTCLSFVLMAQVLCCTRRAGSVAKKMD
;
A
#
# COMPACT_ATOMS: atom_id res chain seq x y z
N MET A 1 -13.66 -11.04 35.24
CA MET A 1 -12.83 -10.19 34.35
C MET A 1 -13.60 -9.96 33.06
N SER A 2 -13.65 -8.74 32.54
CA SER A 2 -14.34 -8.46 31.29
C SER A 2 -13.52 -8.99 30.10
N PRO A 3 -14.14 -9.66 29.10
CA PRO A 3 -13.44 -10.16 27.91
C PRO A 3 -12.70 -9.05 27.13
N LEU A 4 -13.17 -7.80 27.30
CA LEU A 4 -12.51 -6.60 26.82
C LEU A 4 -11.12 -6.38 27.45
N LYS A 5 -10.96 -6.63 28.76
CA LYS A 5 -9.69 -6.46 29.47
C LYS A 5 -8.65 -7.46 28.98
N ASP A 6 -9.02 -8.72 28.77
CA ASP A 6 -8.09 -9.75 28.28
C ASP A 6 -7.68 -9.52 26.82
N LEU A 7 -8.58 -8.99 25.97
CA LEU A 7 -8.25 -8.59 24.61
C LEU A 7 -7.29 -7.38 24.58
N LEU A 8 -7.56 -6.35 25.40
CA LEU A 8 -6.72 -5.16 25.47
C LEU A 8 -5.34 -5.45 26.08
N VAL A 9 -5.30 -6.18 27.19
CA VAL A 9 -4.05 -6.49 27.90
C VAL A 9 -3.23 -7.56 27.17
N GLY A 10 -3.89 -8.52 26.52
CA GLY A 10 -3.21 -9.62 25.82
C GLY A 10 -2.70 -9.26 24.42
N ARG A 11 -3.34 -8.33 23.70
CA ARG A 11 -3.04 -8.07 22.27
C ARG A 11 -2.69 -6.61 21.95
N LEU A 12 -3.13 -5.65 22.76
CA LEU A 12 -3.02 -4.22 22.46
C LEU A 12 -2.05 -3.45 23.37
N MET A 13 -1.97 -3.75 24.67
CA MET A 13 -1.26 -2.91 25.65
C MET A 13 -0.77 -3.71 26.89
N PRO A 14 0.43 -3.42 27.44
CA PRO A 14 0.88 -4.01 28.71
C PRO A 14 -0.08 -3.67 29.87
N GLU A 15 -0.22 -4.60 30.82
CA GLU A 15 -1.15 -4.45 31.96
C GLU A 15 -0.91 -3.16 32.77
N LYS A 16 0.36 -2.74 32.90
CA LYS A 16 0.75 -1.46 33.53
C LYS A 16 0.14 -0.24 32.82
N CYS A 17 0.18 -0.19 31.49
CA CYS A 17 -0.39 0.94 30.75
C CYS A 17 -1.94 0.89 30.74
N TYR A 18 -2.55 -0.29 30.89
CA TYR A 18 -4.00 -0.42 31.09
C TYR A 18 -4.45 0.19 32.41
N GLU A 19 -3.75 -0.13 33.50
CA GLU A 19 -4.08 0.46 34.80
C GLU A 19 -3.86 1.97 34.83
N GLU A 20 -2.77 2.46 34.26
CA GLU A 20 -2.45 3.89 34.29
C GLU A 20 -3.44 4.72 33.47
N LEU A 21 -3.83 4.24 32.28
CA LEU A 21 -4.68 4.96 31.34
C LEU A 21 -6.18 4.83 31.67
N PHE A 22 -6.67 3.63 31.98
CA PHE A 22 -8.11 3.35 32.13
C PHE A 22 -8.58 3.26 33.59
N VAL A 23 -7.70 2.88 34.53
CA VAL A 23 -8.08 2.74 35.95
C VAL A 23 -7.74 4.02 36.71
N ARG A 24 -6.57 4.60 36.46
CA ARG A 24 -6.08 5.80 37.17
C ARG A 24 -6.26 7.11 36.39
N PHE A 25 -6.74 7.07 35.14
CA PHE A 25 -6.90 8.23 34.24
C PHE A 25 -5.65 9.13 34.13
N HIS A 26 -4.46 8.55 34.31
CA HIS A 26 -3.20 9.26 34.16
C HIS A 26 -2.70 9.09 32.73
N LEU A 27 -2.73 10.18 31.96
CA LEU A 27 -2.24 10.21 30.58
C LEU A 27 -0.70 10.21 30.56
N HIS A 28 -0.10 9.07 30.84
CA HIS A 28 1.35 8.91 30.81
C HIS A 28 1.82 8.87 29.34
N ALA A 29 2.63 9.85 28.94
CA ALA A 29 3.10 10.05 27.56
C ALA A 29 3.68 8.79 26.87
N PRO A 30 4.52 7.95 27.52
CA PRO A 30 5.05 6.75 26.86
C PRO A 30 3.99 5.65 26.66
N CYS A 31 3.03 5.49 27.57
CA CYS A 31 1.93 4.54 27.39
C CYS A 31 0.99 4.97 26.26
N LEU A 32 0.69 6.27 26.16
CA LEU A 32 -0.12 6.81 25.07
C LEU A 32 0.56 6.61 23.71
N LYS A 33 1.87 6.88 23.61
CA LYS A 33 2.66 6.61 22.40
C LYS A 33 2.64 5.13 22.03
N PHE A 34 2.80 4.22 23.00
CA PHE A 34 2.75 2.78 22.74
C PHE A 34 1.40 2.35 22.13
N VAL A 35 0.29 2.77 22.72
CA VAL A 35 -1.06 2.46 22.22
C VAL A 35 -1.28 3.05 20.84
N LEU A 36 -0.90 4.31 20.62
CA LEU A 36 -1.04 4.98 19.34
C LEU A 36 -0.28 4.23 18.24
N ASN A 37 0.97 3.84 18.51
CA ASN A 37 1.80 3.10 17.54
C ASN A 37 1.19 1.74 17.21
N LYS A 38 0.61 1.06 18.20
CA LYS A 38 -0.08 -0.21 17.98
C LYS A 38 -1.33 -0.05 17.12
N ILE A 39 -2.15 0.97 17.39
CA ILE A 39 -3.33 1.31 16.58
C ILE A 39 -2.92 1.64 15.14
N VAL A 40 -1.89 2.49 14.97
CA VAL A 40 -1.36 2.85 13.65
C VAL A 40 -0.85 1.60 12.92
N GLY A 41 -0.15 0.68 13.60
CA GLY A 41 0.28 -0.59 13.02
C GLY A 41 -0.90 -1.44 12.51
N PHE A 42 -1.96 -1.60 13.30
CA PHE A 42 -3.18 -2.29 12.86
C PHE A 42 -3.85 -1.57 11.68
N TRP A 43 -3.89 -0.23 11.70
CA TRP A 43 -4.42 0.57 10.62
C TRP A 43 -3.64 0.36 9.32
N ILE A 44 -2.31 0.36 9.36
CA ILE A 44 -1.46 0.13 8.18
C ILE A 44 -1.78 -1.22 7.52
N ILE A 45 -1.95 -2.27 8.32
CA ILE A 45 -2.28 -3.61 7.81
C ILE A 45 -3.67 -3.61 7.16
N LEU A 46 -4.66 -3.04 7.84
CA LEU A 46 -6.03 -2.96 7.34
C LEU A 46 -6.11 -2.14 6.05
N ASP A 47 -5.44 -0.99 6.04
CA ASP A 47 -5.33 -0.09 4.89
C ASP A 47 -4.69 -0.80 3.70
N SER A 48 -3.59 -1.51 3.90
CA SER A 48 -2.88 -2.24 2.83
C SER A 48 -3.75 -3.31 2.17
N PHE A 49 -4.63 -3.95 2.94
CA PHE A 49 -5.58 -4.94 2.41
C PHE A 49 -6.74 -4.28 1.65
N LEU A 50 -7.25 -3.16 2.17
CA LEU A 50 -8.40 -2.47 1.62
C LEU A 50 -8.05 -1.53 0.47
N ALA A 51 -6.83 -0.97 0.40
CA ALA A 51 -6.51 0.10 -0.53
C ALA A 51 -6.71 -0.31 -2.00
N GLN A 52 -6.41 -1.56 -2.36
CA GLN A 52 -6.50 -2.01 -3.75
C GLN A 52 -7.89 -2.52 -4.15
N VAL A 53 -8.71 -2.93 -3.19
CA VAL A 53 -10.07 -3.45 -3.44
C VAL A 53 -10.97 -2.42 -4.15
N PRO A 54 -11.06 -1.15 -3.71
CA PRO A 54 -11.82 -0.12 -4.41
C PRO A 54 -11.33 0.16 -5.83
N GLN A 55 -10.02 0.00 -6.09
CA GLN A 55 -9.48 0.17 -7.44
C GLN A 55 -9.90 -0.98 -8.34
N LEU A 56 -9.77 -2.22 -7.84
CA LEU A 56 -10.20 -3.43 -8.53
C LEU A 56 -11.70 -3.37 -8.87
N LEU A 57 -12.54 -3.06 -7.88
CA LEU A 57 -13.98 -2.95 -8.07
C LEU A 57 -14.34 -1.83 -9.05
N LYS A 58 -13.65 -0.69 -9.01
CA LYS A 58 -13.89 0.41 -9.95
C LYS A 58 -13.63 -0.01 -11.38
N ILE A 59 -12.51 -0.69 -11.66
CA ILE A 59 -12.18 -1.19 -13.00
C ILE A 59 -13.22 -2.21 -13.48
N LEU A 60 -13.60 -3.15 -12.62
CA LEU A 60 -14.60 -4.17 -12.96
C LEU A 60 -15.97 -3.56 -13.27
N TRP A 61 -16.37 -2.53 -12.51
CA TRP A 61 -17.65 -1.88 -12.71
C TRP A 61 -17.65 -0.99 -13.95
N THR A 62 -16.60 -0.20 -14.18
CA THR A 62 -16.55 0.67 -15.36
C THR A 62 -16.18 -0.06 -16.65
N GLY A 63 -15.63 -1.28 -16.54
CA GLY A 63 -15.22 -2.08 -17.69
C GLY A 63 -14.09 -1.41 -18.50
N SER A 64 -13.31 -0.53 -17.86
CA SER A 64 -12.26 0.26 -18.53
C SER A 64 -11.06 0.45 -17.61
N ALA A 65 -9.88 0.52 -18.22
CA ALA A 65 -8.60 0.78 -17.56
C ALA A 65 -7.99 2.13 -17.97
N GLU A 66 -8.80 3.05 -18.46
CA GLU A 66 -8.37 4.38 -18.91
C GLU A 66 -7.75 5.21 -17.78
N GLY A 67 -6.67 5.94 -18.07
CA GLY A 67 -5.91 6.75 -17.10
C GLY A 67 -5.03 5.95 -16.12
N LEU A 68 -5.05 4.61 -16.16
CA LEU A 68 -4.17 3.78 -15.34
C LEU A 68 -2.83 3.52 -16.05
N SER A 69 -1.73 3.81 -15.35
CA SER A 69 -0.39 3.61 -15.88
C SER A 69 0.08 2.17 -15.63
N LEU A 70 0.16 1.36 -16.69
CA LEU A 70 0.65 -0.03 -16.60
C LEU A 70 2.03 -0.08 -15.94
N THR A 71 2.93 0.84 -16.30
CA THR A 71 4.29 0.92 -15.73
C THR A 71 4.26 1.20 -14.23
N SER A 72 3.35 2.06 -13.76
CA SER A 72 3.16 2.29 -12.32
C SER A 72 2.75 1.00 -11.61
N PHE A 73 1.74 0.29 -12.12
CA PHE A 73 1.28 -0.95 -11.50
C PHE A 73 2.33 -2.07 -11.55
N LEU A 74 3.16 -2.16 -12.61
CA LEU A 74 4.27 -3.12 -12.67
C LEU A 74 5.36 -2.82 -11.62
N LEU A 75 5.72 -1.56 -11.42
CA LEU A 75 6.63 -1.16 -10.35
C LEU A 75 6.03 -1.44 -8.97
N HIS A 76 4.72 -1.29 -8.83
CA HIS A 76 4.00 -1.62 -7.61
C HIS A 76 4.00 -3.14 -7.35
N LEU A 77 3.77 -3.95 -8.38
CA LEU A 77 3.86 -5.41 -8.30
C LEU A 77 5.26 -5.84 -7.86
N TYR A 78 6.31 -5.26 -8.44
CA TYR A 78 7.68 -5.46 -8.02
C TYR A 78 7.86 -5.13 -6.53
N ALA A 79 7.49 -3.93 -6.10
CA ALA A 79 7.62 -3.51 -4.70
C ALA A 79 6.91 -4.45 -3.72
N LEU A 80 5.74 -5.00 -4.07
CA LEU A 80 5.02 -5.95 -3.20
C LEU A 80 5.61 -7.36 -3.23
N SER A 81 6.22 -7.76 -4.33
CA SER A 81 6.81 -9.09 -4.49
C SER A 81 8.10 -9.26 -3.69
N CYS A 82 8.91 -8.19 -3.57
CA CYS A 82 10.24 -8.29 -2.96
C CYS A 82 10.19 -8.72 -1.48
N PRO A 83 9.34 -8.14 -0.61
CA PRO A 83 9.18 -8.60 0.77
C PRO A 83 8.63 -10.02 0.89
N VAL A 84 7.77 -10.45 -0.04
CA VAL A 84 7.22 -11.82 -0.07
C VAL A 84 8.33 -12.83 -0.35
N VAL A 85 9.14 -12.56 -1.38
CA VAL A 85 10.27 -13.42 -1.74
C VAL A 85 11.34 -13.43 -0.64
N TYR A 86 11.63 -12.27 -0.03
CA TYR A 86 12.51 -12.17 1.13
C TYR A 86 12.03 -13.03 2.30
N ALA A 87 10.74 -12.95 2.63
CA ALA A 87 10.19 -13.71 3.73
C ALA A 87 10.14 -15.22 3.46
N ALA A 88 9.85 -15.61 2.22
CA ALA A 88 9.87 -17.01 1.80
C ALA A 88 11.30 -17.59 1.82
N ALA A 89 12.29 -16.87 1.29
CA ALA A 89 13.68 -17.32 1.23
C ALA A 89 14.30 -17.51 2.63
N LEU A 90 13.90 -16.68 3.60
CA LEU A 90 14.35 -16.78 5.00
C LEU A 90 13.49 -17.71 5.87
N ASN A 91 12.51 -18.41 5.28
CA ASN A 91 11.61 -19.32 5.99
C ASN A 91 10.84 -18.66 7.16
N PHE A 92 10.45 -17.39 7.00
CA PHE A 92 9.57 -16.77 7.98
C PHE A 92 8.18 -17.43 8.00
N PRO A 93 7.53 -17.53 9.18
CA PRO A 93 6.21 -18.15 9.29
C PRO A 93 5.21 -17.46 8.37
N PHE A 94 4.42 -18.24 7.63
CA PHE A 94 3.47 -17.74 6.62
C PHE A 94 2.59 -16.58 7.12
N PHE A 95 2.09 -16.67 8.35
CA PHE A 95 1.23 -15.66 8.94
C PHE A 95 1.89 -14.27 9.06
N ALA A 96 3.23 -14.18 9.08
CA ALA A 96 3.95 -12.91 9.20
C ALA A 96 4.00 -12.10 7.89
N TRP A 97 3.66 -12.72 6.75
CA TRP A 97 3.71 -12.07 5.44
C TRP A 97 2.53 -12.41 4.53
N ALA A 98 1.58 -13.21 4.99
CA ALA A 98 0.37 -13.59 4.26
C ALA A 98 -0.42 -12.37 3.77
N GLU A 99 -0.48 -11.29 4.57
CA GLU A 99 -1.14 -10.04 4.20
C GLU A 99 -0.53 -9.43 2.92
N ARG A 100 0.80 -9.50 2.78
CA ARG A 100 1.51 -8.99 1.60
C ARG A 100 1.22 -9.83 0.37
N LEU A 101 1.08 -11.15 0.53
CA LEU A 101 0.70 -12.06 -0.56
C LEU A 101 -0.71 -11.75 -1.09
N PHE A 102 -1.66 -11.42 -0.22
CA PHE A 102 -3.00 -11.02 -0.65
C PHE A 102 -2.99 -9.71 -1.45
N THR A 103 -2.30 -8.68 -0.98
CA THR A 103 -2.15 -7.41 -1.73
C THR A 103 -1.39 -7.63 -3.05
N LEU A 104 -0.39 -8.51 -3.08
CA LEU A 104 0.30 -8.88 -4.32
C LEU A 104 -0.67 -9.49 -5.35
N ALA A 105 -1.54 -10.41 -4.93
CA ALA A 105 -2.55 -11.03 -5.79
C ALA A 105 -3.58 -10.01 -6.31
N GLN A 106 -4.03 -9.07 -5.47
CA GLN A 106 -4.92 -7.99 -5.89
C GLN A 106 -4.26 -7.11 -6.97
N THR A 107 -2.97 -6.75 -6.78
CA THR A 107 -2.19 -5.96 -7.76
C THR A 107 -2.03 -6.70 -9.08
N ALA A 108 -1.66 -7.99 -9.04
CA ALA A 108 -1.54 -8.82 -10.23
C ALA A 108 -2.87 -8.91 -11.00
N THR A 109 -3.99 -9.00 -10.27
CA THR A 109 -5.33 -8.99 -10.86
C THR A 109 -5.63 -7.65 -11.55
N ILE A 110 -5.27 -6.52 -10.94
CA ILE A 110 -5.41 -5.19 -11.56
C ILE A 110 -4.59 -5.10 -12.85
N ILE A 111 -3.33 -5.57 -12.85
CA ILE A 111 -2.48 -5.59 -14.05
C ILE A 111 -3.10 -6.44 -15.16
N PHE A 112 -3.61 -7.63 -14.81
CA PHE A 112 -4.31 -8.49 -15.75
C PHE A 112 -5.51 -7.76 -16.36
N LEU A 113 -6.34 -7.12 -15.54
CA LEU A 113 -7.50 -6.36 -16.02
C LEU A 113 -7.09 -5.18 -16.91
N ILE A 114 -6.03 -4.44 -16.56
CA ILE A 114 -5.50 -3.37 -17.40
C ILE A 114 -5.15 -3.87 -18.80
N LEU A 115 -4.47 -5.02 -18.90
CA LEU A 115 -4.09 -5.61 -20.18
C LEU A 115 -5.29 -6.25 -20.90
N HIS A 116 -6.24 -6.82 -20.15
CA HIS A 116 -7.47 -7.37 -20.69
C HIS A 116 -8.33 -6.30 -21.37
N TYR A 117 -8.57 -5.17 -20.71
CA TYR A 117 -9.34 -4.05 -21.27
C TYR A 117 -8.58 -3.26 -22.36
N ARG A 118 -7.28 -3.51 -22.53
CA ARG A 118 -6.48 -3.03 -23.68
C ARG A 118 -6.45 -3.99 -24.86
N HIS A 119 -7.24 -5.08 -24.82
CA HIS A 119 -7.25 -6.15 -25.81
C HIS A 119 -5.94 -6.95 -25.94
N GLU A 120 -5.08 -6.90 -24.91
CA GLU A 120 -3.78 -7.61 -24.87
C GLU A 120 -3.76 -8.73 -23.81
N THR A 121 -4.85 -9.49 -23.71
CA THR A 121 -5.03 -10.54 -22.69
C THR A 121 -3.90 -11.56 -22.64
N LEU A 122 -3.50 -12.09 -23.80
CA LEU A 122 -2.44 -13.09 -23.91
C LEU A 122 -1.11 -12.54 -23.37
N LYS A 123 -0.77 -11.28 -23.71
CA LYS A 123 0.43 -10.62 -23.17
C LYS A 123 0.34 -10.50 -21.65
N GLY A 124 -0.83 -10.17 -21.10
CA GLY A 124 -1.03 -10.11 -19.65
C GLY A 124 -0.85 -11.44 -18.94
N VAL A 125 -1.40 -12.52 -19.48
CA VAL A 125 -1.22 -13.87 -18.92
C VAL A 125 0.25 -14.29 -18.98
N LEU A 126 0.90 -14.10 -20.13
CA LEU A 126 2.31 -14.45 -20.31
C LEU A 126 3.23 -13.61 -19.40
N LEU A 127 2.98 -12.31 -19.28
CA LEU A 127 3.74 -11.42 -18.41
C LEU A 127 3.62 -11.85 -16.95
N LEU A 128 2.41 -12.07 -16.45
CA LEU A 128 2.18 -12.42 -15.04
C LEU A 128 2.66 -13.83 -14.70
N SER A 129 2.47 -14.80 -15.59
CA SER A 129 2.98 -16.17 -15.39
C SER A 129 4.51 -16.20 -15.44
N GLY A 130 5.13 -15.53 -16.41
CA GLY A 130 6.58 -15.41 -16.51
C GLY A 130 7.18 -14.69 -15.29
N TYR A 131 6.57 -13.56 -14.90
CA TYR A 131 6.97 -12.82 -13.70
C TYR A 131 6.86 -13.68 -12.43
N GLY A 132 5.73 -14.36 -12.24
CA GLY A 132 5.51 -15.26 -11.10
C GLY A 132 6.54 -16.39 -11.06
N GLY A 133 6.86 -16.99 -12.21
CA GLY A 133 7.92 -18.00 -12.34
C GLY A 133 9.29 -17.46 -11.94
N VAL A 134 9.66 -16.26 -12.40
CA VAL A 134 10.92 -15.61 -12.03
C VAL A 134 10.98 -15.35 -10.52
N MET A 135 9.92 -14.77 -9.92
CA MET A 135 9.89 -14.50 -8.47
C MET A 135 9.95 -15.79 -7.64
N PHE A 136 9.31 -16.87 -8.09
CA PHE A 136 9.38 -18.18 -7.46
C PHE A 136 10.79 -18.78 -7.51
N LEU A 137 11.46 -18.70 -8.66
CA LEU A 137 12.85 -19.14 -8.82
C LEU A 137 13.80 -18.32 -7.95
N LEU A 138 13.62 -16.99 -7.88
CA LEU A 138 14.39 -16.12 -7.00
C LEU A 138 14.21 -16.52 -5.52
N GLY A 139 12.98 -16.77 -5.07
CA GLY A 139 12.75 -17.19 -3.68
C GLY A 139 13.29 -18.56 -3.33
N SER A 140 13.37 -19.47 -4.30
CA SER A 140 13.79 -20.85 -4.06
C SER A 140 15.31 -21.04 -4.19
N TYR A 141 15.96 -20.31 -5.09
CA TYR A 141 17.35 -20.59 -5.50
C TYR A 141 18.31 -19.39 -5.41
N ALA A 142 17.81 -18.15 -5.25
CA ALA A 142 18.73 -17.01 -5.18
C ALA A 142 19.50 -17.00 -3.86
N ALA A 143 20.74 -16.51 -3.92
CA ALA A 143 21.52 -16.25 -2.71
C ALA A 143 20.81 -15.18 -1.85
N VAL A 144 20.88 -15.34 -0.53
CA VAL A 144 20.24 -14.42 0.44
C VAL A 144 20.63 -12.96 0.18
N ALA A 145 21.89 -12.70 -0.20
CA ALA A 145 22.36 -11.36 -0.54
C ALA A 145 21.59 -10.72 -1.71
N VAL A 146 21.20 -11.49 -2.73
CA VAL A 146 20.41 -10.97 -3.86
C VAL A 146 19.00 -10.61 -3.39
N VAL A 147 18.40 -11.45 -2.55
CA VAL A 147 17.06 -11.25 -2.03
C VAL A 147 17.01 -10.06 -1.06
N GLU A 148 18.07 -9.83 -0.29
CA GLU A 148 18.22 -8.66 0.59
C GLU A 148 18.36 -7.35 -0.20
N VAL A 149 19.20 -7.33 -1.24
CA VAL A 149 19.31 -6.17 -2.14
C VAL A 149 17.95 -5.88 -2.80
N MET A 150 17.25 -6.92 -3.25
CA MET A 150 15.90 -6.78 -3.80
C MET A 150 14.89 -6.28 -2.76
N HIS A 151 15.02 -6.68 -1.50
CA HIS A 151 14.18 -6.16 -0.43
C HIS A 151 14.43 -4.67 -0.18
N THR A 152 15.68 -4.23 -0.12
CA THR A 152 16.03 -2.81 0.10
C THR A 152 15.60 -1.88 -1.03
N SER A 153 15.53 -2.37 -2.28
CA SER A 153 15.06 -1.58 -3.43
C SER A 153 13.54 -1.35 -3.45
N THR A 154 12.78 -2.08 -2.62
CA THR A 154 11.31 -2.03 -2.54
C THR A 154 10.78 -0.61 -2.38
N VAL A 155 11.36 0.15 -1.45
CA VAL A 155 10.89 1.50 -1.12
C VAL A 155 11.05 2.44 -2.32
N ALA A 156 12.18 2.32 -3.02
CA ALA A 156 12.45 3.12 -4.23
C ALA A 156 11.45 2.78 -5.35
N ALA A 157 11.17 1.49 -5.58
CA ALA A 157 10.19 1.07 -6.57
C ALA A 157 8.76 1.53 -6.23
N PHE A 158 8.39 1.51 -4.95
CA PHE A 158 7.09 2.00 -4.49
C PHE A 158 6.94 3.52 -4.66
N ILE A 159 8.00 4.29 -4.41
CA ILE A 159 8.01 5.74 -4.69
C ILE A 159 7.91 5.99 -6.20
N LEU A 160 8.70 5.26 -6.99
CA LEU A 160 8.71 5.43 -8.44
C LEU A 160 7.35 5.08 -9.06
N SER A 161 6.64 4.05 -8.55
CA SER A 161 5.30 3.72 -9.03
C SER A 161 4.35 4.91 -8.86
N LYS A 162 4.36 5.58 -7.70
CA LYS A 162 3.55 6.78 -7.44
C LYS A 162 3.95 7.95 -8.34
N VAL A 163 5.26 8.19 -8.52
CA VAL A 163 5.77 9.23 -9.42
C VAL A 163 5.25 9.01 -10.84
N VAL A 164 5.38 7.79 -11.36
CA VAL A 164 4.92 7.44 -12.71
C VAL A 164 3.42 7.68 -12.86
N GLN A 165 2.59 7.27 -11.89
CA GLN A 165 1.14 7.52 -11.94
C GLN A 165 0.82 9.02 -11.87
N THR A 166 1.50 9.78 -11.01
CA THR A 166 1.32 11.24 -10.89
C THR A 166 1.63 11.95 -12.20
N VAL A 167 2.73 11.55 -12.87
CA VAL A 167 3.13 12.11 -14.15
C VAL A 167 2.16 11.72 -15.26
N THR A 168 1.69 10.46 -15.28
CA THR A 168 0.65 10.02 -16.23
C THR A 168 -0.63 10.84 -16.06
N ASN A 169 -1.15 10.96 -14.83
CA ASN A 169 -2.34 11.78 -14.54
C ASN A 169 -2.17 13.24 -14.98
N TYR A 170 -0.98 13.81 -14.78
CA TYR A 170 -0.69 15.19 -15.18
C TYR A 170 -0.67 15.36 -16.70
N ARG A 171 -0.04 14.42 -17.42
CA ARG A 171 0.03 14.42 -18.89
C ARG A 171 -1.32 14.20 -19.54
N ASP A 172 -2.11 13.28 -19.00
CA ASP A 172 -3.42 12.94 -19.55
C ASP A 172 -4.47 14.01 -19.20
N GLY A 173 -4.21 14.86 -18.20
CA GLY A 173 -5.12 15.92 -17.75
C GLY A 173 -6.37 15.41 -17.01
N HIS A 174 -6.53 14.09 -16.90
CA HIS A 174 -7.56 13.39 -16.15
C HIS A 174 -6.96 12.22 -15.38
N THR A 175 -7.66 11.77 -14.33
CA THR A 175 -7.26 10.59 -13.56
C THR A 175 -7.94 9.30 -14.03
N GLY A 176 -8.82 9.39 -15.04
CA GLY A 176 -9.53 8.25 -15.63
C GLY A 176 -10.22 7.38 -14.57
N GLN A 177 -9.86 6.11 -14.55
CA GLN A 177 -10.44 5.09 -13.67
C GLN A 177 -9.69 4.93 -12.34
N LEU A 178 -8.80 5.86 -11.98
CA LEU A 178 -8.17 5.87 -10.65
C LEU A 178 -9.24 6.10 -9.56
N SER A 179 -9.28 5.24 -8.56
CA SER A 179 -10.29 5.22 -7.51
C SER A 179 -9.93 6.18 -6.39
N THR A 180 -10.80 7.17 -6.16
CA THR A 180 -10.61 8.17 -5.09
C THR A 180 -10.48 7.51 -3.72
N LEU A 181 -11.26 6.47 -3.46
CA LEU A 181 -11.21 5.73 -2.19
C LEU A 181 -9.88 4.98 -2.04
N SER A 182 -9.39 4.36 -3.12
CA SER A 182 -8.07 3.69 -3.14
C SER A 182 -6.93 4.66 -2.85
N VAL A 183 -6.96 5.85 -3.47
CA VAL A 183 -5.93 6.89 -3.27
C VAL A 183 -5.99 7.46 -1.86
N LEU A 184 -7.19 7.65 -1.29
CA LEU A 184 -7.36 8.10 0.09
C LEU A 184 -6.80 7.09 1.11
N LEU A 185 -7.08 5.80 0.92
CA LEU A 185 -6.51 4.73 1.74
C LEU A 185 -4.97 4.71 1.59
N SER A 186 -4.46 4.68 0.36
CA SER A 186 -3.01 4.75 0.10
C SER A 186 -2.31 5.95 0.76
N LEU A 187 -3.00 7.11 0.86
CA LEU A 187 -2.53 8.25 1.64
C LEU A 187 -2.50 7.96 3.14
N GLY A 188 -3.58 7.40 3.70
CA GLY A 188 -3.67 6.99 5.10
C GLY A 188 -2.59 5.97 5.49
N GLY A 189 -2.40 4.92 4.69
CA GLY A 189 -1.34 3.93 4.90
C GLY A 189 0.06 4.55 4.83
N SER A 190 0.35 5.39 3.84
CA SER A 190 1.66 6.05 3.69
C SER A 190 1.97 6.97 4.87
N LEU A 191 0.95 7.73 5.33
CA LEU A 191 1.06 8.59 6.50
C LEU A 191 1.31 7.78 7.78
N GLY A 192 0.59 6.66 7.96
CA GLY A 192 0.80 5.75 9.08
C GLY A 192 2.24 5.23 9.14
N VAL A 193 2.77 4.76 8.00
CA VAL A 193 4.16 4.28 7.91
C VAL A 193 5.17 5.40 8.20
N ALA A 194 4.93 6.62 7.70
CA ALA A 194 5.79 7.75 8.00
C ALA A 194 5.81 8.09 9.50
N ILE A 195 4.65 8.08 10.17
CA ILE A 195 4.55 8.32 11.62
C ILE A 195 5.36 7.28 12.40
N VAL A 196 5.16 5.99 12.12
CA VAL A 196 5.90 4.91 12.79
C VAL A 196 7.39 5.03 12.53
N SER A 197 7.80 5.29 11.29
CA SER A 197 9.23 5.44 10.93
C SER A 197 9.89 6.62 11.62
N VAL A 198 9.19 7.75 11.78
CA VAL A 198 9.70 8.91 12.54
C VAL A 198 9.89 8.56 14.02
N GLN A 199 8.96 7.79 14.59
CA GLN A 199 8.99 7.42 16.01
C GLN A 199 10.06 6.36 16.32
N GLU A 200 10.27 5.39 15.44
CA GLU A 200 11.19 4.28 15.67
C GLU A 200 12.64 4.64 15.33
N ASN A 201 12.88 5.29 14.19
CA ASN A 201 14.21 5.39 13.60
C ASN A 201 14.74 6.83 13.45
N GLY A 202 14.07 7.81 14.07
CA GLY A 202 14.53 9.20 14.26
C GLY A 202 15.54 9.73 13.22
N GLY A 203 15.05 10.13 12.04
CA GLY A 203 15.87 10.83 11.02
C GLY A 203 16.64 9.97 10.02
N SER A 204 16.45 8.65 9.99
CA SER A 204 17.08 7.76 9.00
C SER A 204 16.61 8.00 7.55
N PHE A 205 17.39 7.54 6.57
CA PHE A 205 17.07 7.59 5.13
C PHE A 205 15.73 6.92 4.79
N THR A 206 15.37 5.86 5.51
CA THR A 206 14.08 5.18 5.38
C THR A 206 12.92 6.10 5.77
N THR A 207 13.07 6.87 6.85
CA THR A 207 12.09 7.88 7.28
C THR A 207 11.88 8.95 6.22
N LEU A 208 12.96 9.47 5.63
CA LEU A 208 12.86 10.45 4.54
C LEU A 208 12.12 9.88 3.32
N SER A 209 12.38 8.62 2.98
CA SER A 209 11.72 7.93 1.87
C SER A 209 10.21 7.75 2.11
N HIS A 210 9.81 7.44 3.35
CA HIS A 210 8.40 7.33 3.72
C HIS A 210 7.68 8.69 3.75
N ILE A 211 8.37 9.77 4.15
CA ILE A 211 7.84 11.14 4.06
C ILE A 211 7.62 11.50 2.58
N LEU A 212 8.60 11.26 1.71
CA LEU A 212 8.47 11.52 0.27
C LEU A 212 7.30 10.73 -0.35
N SER A 213 7.17 9.45 0.01
CA SER A 213 6.05 8.60 -0.41
C SER A 213 4.69 9.16 0.04
N THR A 214 4.62 9.75 1.23
CA THR A 214 3.42 10.41 1.76
C THR A 214 3.09 11.69 0.99
N CYS A 215 4.09 12.53 0.72
CA CYS A 215 3.92 13.73 -0.10
C CYS A 215 3.38 13.39 -1.50
N LEU A 216 3.90 12.33 -2.13
CA LEU A 216 3.40 11.86 -3.42
C LEU A 216 1.94 11.37 -3.36
N SER A 217 1.56 10.67 -2.29
CA SER A 217 0.15 10.30 -2.08
C SER A 217 -0.76 11.52 -1.94
N PHE A 218 -0.30 12.58 -1.27
CA PHE A 218 -1.05 13.84 -1.19
C PHE A 218 -1.22 14.49 -2.56
N VAL A 219 -0.17 14.50 -3.38
CA VAL A 219 -0.24 15.03 -4.76
C VAL A 219 -1.23 14.23 -5.61
N LEU A 220 -1.19 12.89 -5.55
CA LEU A 220 -2.16 12.04 -6.24
C LEU A 220 -3.60 12.33 -5.80
N MET A 221 -3.82 12.49 -4.49
CA MET A 221 -5.14 12.82 -3.96
C MET A 221 -5.62 14.19 -4.46
N ALA A 222 -4.72 15.19 -4.46
CA ALA A 222 -5.03 16.51 -4.98
C ALA A 222 -5.39 16.48 -6.47
N GLN A 223 -4.66 15.70 -7.29
CA GLN A 223 -4.98 15.51 -8.71
C GLN A 223 -6.38 14.91 -8.90
N VAL A 224 -6.73 13.85 -8.16
CA VAL A 224 -8.05 13.20 -8.26
C VAL A 224 -9.16 14.17 -7.88
N LEU A 225 -9.01 14.93 -6.80
CA LEU A 225 -10.00 15.92 -6.36
C LEU A 225 -10.16 17.07 -7.37
N CYS A 226 -9.05 17.59 -7.90
CA CYS A 226 -9.07 18.67 -8.89
C CYS A 226 -9.72 18.23 -10.21
N CYS A 227 -9.38 17.05 -10.74
CA CYS A 227 -9.98 16.52 -11.96
C CYS A 227 -11.48 16.24 -11.77
N THR A 228 -11.90 15.71 -10.62
CA THR A 228 -13.32 15.46 -10.29
C THR A 228 -14.12 16.77 -10.24
N ARG A 229 -13.57 17.82 -9.61
CA ARG A 229 -14.21 19.14 -9.55
C ARG A 229 -14.37 19.78 -10.93
N ARG A 230 -13.35 19.65 -11.80
CA ARG A 230 -13.43 20.16 -13.18
C ARG A 230 -14.52 19.45 -13.99
N ALA A 231 -14.63 18.12 -13.88
CA ALA A 231 -15.69 17.37 -14.55
C ALA A 231 -17.10 17.82 -14.12
N GLY A 232 -17.33 18.01 -12.81
CA GLY A 232 -18.61 18.51 -12.30
C GLY A 232 -18.94 19.95 -12.74
N SER A 233 -17.93 20.82 -12.86
CA SER A 233 -18.13 22.19 -13.35
C SER A 233 -18.43 22.26 -14.85
N VAL A 234 -17.94 21.31 -15.66
CA VAL A 234 -18.24 21.24 -17.10
C VAL A 234 -19.65 20.71 -17.31
N ALA A 235 -20.05 19.65 -16.59
CA ALA A 235 -21.42 19.12 -16.65
C ALA A 235 -22.46 20.20 -16.32
N LYS A 236 -22.23 20.98 -15.26
CA LYS A 236 -23.14 22.07 -14.84
C LYS A 236 -23.21 23.26 -15.81
N LYS A 237 -22.30 23.37 -16.79
CA LYS A 237 -22.35 24.40 -17.84
C LYS A 237 -23.07 23.94 -19.11
N MET A 238 -23.33 22.64 -19.24
CA MET A 238 -24.03 22.05 -20.39
C MET A 238 -25.52 21.80 -20.12
N ASP A 239 -25.94 21.94 -18.86
CA ASP A 239 -27.34 22.04 -18.42
C ASP A 239 -27.77 23.51 -18.31
#